data_AF-J3DAY9-F1
#
_entry.id   AF-J3DAY9-F1
#
_cell.length_a   1.000
_cell.length_b   1.000
_cell.length_c   1.000
_cell.angle_alpha   90.00
_cell.angle_beta   90.00
_cell.angle_gamma   90.00
#
_symmetry.space_group_name_H-M   'P 1'
#
loop_
_entity.id
_entity.type
_entity.pdbx_description
1 polymer ?
#
loop_
_entity_poly.entity_id
_entity_poly.type
_entity_poly.pdbx_seq_one_letter_code
_entity_poly.pdbx_strand_id
1 'polypeptide(L)'
;MPKSPTSNSSSPETAPAAILWLLNGDRIDDDRLASFTPQLGPEERLRHARFLRPQRAREFLLGRLLLRHAVRYLLGPAAARIAIAERERQAPLLSFPAFPFAPDFHFSLSHSRGWIACLASAVCAVGLDIENRAHARDAEELSAAAFDDVQRQWLAGLDPQRRTTGFYRLWNNQEALCKLHGNLPRGSKPVSCGTGWNCFHVDHPRLHIGVCAAQELASFDVVELPDLHPVQDLRDISISTR
;
A
#
# COMPACT_ATOMS: atom_id res chain seq x y z
N MET A 1 40.61 -7.43 40.90
CA MET A 1 40.33 -7.09 39.49
C MET A 1 39.21 -7.98 38.96
N PRO A 2 37.99 -7.47 38.75
CA PRO A 2 36.98 -8.13 37.94
C PRO A 2 36.97 -7.53 36.53
N LYS A 3 36.87 -8.39 35.52
CA LYS A 3 36.83 -8.02 34.10
C LYS A 3 35.49 -7.37 33.76
N SER A 4 35.57 -6.24 33.05
CA SER A 4 34.45 -5.52 32.44
C SER A 4 33.66 -6.40 31.47
N PRO A 5 32.32 -6.28 31.41
CA PRO A 5 31.57 -6.78 30.27
C PRO A 5 31.67 -5.76 29.13
N THR A 6 32.29 -6.18 28.03
CA THR A 6 32.23 -5.47 26.75
C THR A 6 30.80 -5.49 26.23
N SER A 7 30.18 -4.31 26.18
CA SER A 7 28.84 -4.09 25.62
C SER A 7 28.90 -3.79 24.12
N ASN A 8 27.88 -4.30 23.43
CA ASN A 8 27.31 -3.90 22.14
C ASN A 8 28.00 -4.35 20.85
N SER A 9 27.69 -5.58 20.45
CA SER A 9 27.35 -5.86 19.05
C SER A 9 25.88 -5.54 18.82
N SER A 10 25.58 -4.45 18.12
CA SER A 10 24.25 -4.15 17.60
C SER A 10 23.82 -5.24 16.61
N SER A 11 22.82 -6.04 16.98
CA SER A 11 22.09 -6.88 16.05
C SER A 11 21.47 -6.01 14.94
N PRO A 12 21.43 -6.47 13.67
CA PRO A 12 20.68 -5.76 12.65
C PRO A 12 19.21 -5.75 13.06
N GLU A 13 18.59 -4.56 13.14
CA GLU A 13 17.13 -4.44 13.25
C GLU A 13 16.52 -5.25 12.10
N THR A 14 15.77 -6.29 12.43
CA THR A 14 15.04 -7.10 11.46
C THR A 14 14.02 -6.20 10.77
N ALA A 15 14.09 -6.09 9.44
CA ALA A 15 13.12 -5.35 8.66
C ALA A 15 11.69 -5.83 8.99
N PRO A 16 10.70 -4.91 9.04
CA PRO A 16 9.34 -5.27 9.40
C PRO A 16 8.72 -6.24 8.39
N ALA A 17 7.77 -7.07 8.84
CA ALA A 17 7.12 -8.07 8.00
C ALA A 17 6.32 -7.42 6.85
N ALA A 18 5.74 -6.23 7.11
CA ALA A 18 5.13 -5.40 6.09
C ALA A 18 5.29 -3.90 6.40
N ILE A 19 5.28 -3.07 5.35
CA ILE A 19 5.37 -1.61 5.44
C ILE A 19 4.31 -0.98 4.56
N LEU A 20 3.57 -0.02 5.12
CA LEU A 20 2.65 0.86 4.42
C LEU A 20 3.33 2.22 4.20
N TRP A 21 3.67 2.54 2.96
CA TRP A 21 4.05 3.90 2.58
C TRP A 21 2.83 4.71 2.17
N LEU A 22 2.76 5.95 2.66
CA LEU A 22 1.77 6.95 2.30
C LEU A 22 2.47 8.15 1.68
N LEU A 23 1.94 8.66 0.58
CA LEU A 23 2.43 9.86 -0.09
C LEU A 23 1.24 10.78 -0.36
N ASN A 24 1.35 12.03 0.08
CA ASN A 24 0.47 13.08 -0.39
C ASN A 24 0.98 13.61 -1.73
N GLY A 25 0.42 13.08 -2.81
CA GLY A 25 0.79 13.43 -4.16
C GLY A 25 0.58 14.91 -4.48
N ASP A 26 -0.33 15.61 -3.81
CA ASP A 26 -0.57 17.04 -4.07
C ASP A 26 0.59 17.95 -3.61
N ARG A 27 1.56 17.41 -2.85
CA ARG A 27 2.78 18.12 -2.44
C ARG A 27 3.90 18.08 -3.48
N ILE A 28 3.78 17.22 -4.50
CA ILE A 28 4.78 17.11 -5.56
C ILE A 28 4.44 18.17 -6.62
N ASP A 29 5.39 18.95 -7.10
CA ASP A 29 5.11 19.88 -8.20
C ASP A 29 5.19 19.19 -9.58
N ASP A 30 4.80 19.89 -10.62
CA ASP A 30 4.74 19.34 -11.98
C ASP A 30 6.14 19.08 -12.57
N ASP A 31 7.15 19.88 -12.20
CA ASP A 31 8.55 19.68 -12.63
C ASP A 31 9.10 18.36 -12.06
N ARG A 32 8.82 18.10 -10.78
CA ARG A 32 9.15 16.85 -10.11
C ARG A 32 8.40 15.68 -10.73
N LEU A 33 7.10 15.82 -11.03
CA LEU A 33 6.37 14.77 -11.76
C LEU A 33 7.00 14.47 -13.13
N ALA A 34 7.37 15.51 -13.88
CA ALA A 34 8.00 15.36 -15.19
C ALA A 34 9.32 14.58 -15.07
N SER A 35 10.12 14.84 -14.02
CA SER A 35 11.36 14.11 -13.75
C SER A 35 11.18 12.60 -13.49
N PHE A 36 9.98 12.19 -13.08
CA PHE A 36 9.68 10.79 -12.80
C PHE A 36 9.16 9.99 -13.99
N THR A 37 8.55 10.66 -14.97
CA THR A 37 7.96 10.00 -16.15
C THR A 37 8.95 9.09 -16.91
N PRO A 38 10.25 9.44 -17.06
CA PRO A 38 11.24 8.55 -17.69
C PRO A 38 11.45 7.21 -16.95
N GLN A 39 11.09 7.10 -15.67
CA GLN A 39 11.27 5.90 -14.85
C GLN A 39 10.21 4.82 -15.11
N LEU A 40 9.10 5.18 -15.76
CA LEU A 40 8.08 4.21 -16.16
C LEU A 40 8.64 3.25 -17.21
N GLY A 41 8.26 1.97 -17.14
CA GLY A 41 8.51 1.00 -18.19
C GLY A 41 7.66 1.27 -19.45
N PRO A 42 7.91 0.54 -20.55
CA PRO A 42 7.16 0.71 -21.79
C PRO A 42 5.64 0.56 -21.64
N GLU A 43 5.17 -0.51 -20.98
CA GLU A 43 3.73 -0.74 -20.76
C GLU A 43 3.10 0.29 -19.84
N GLU A 44 3.81 0.70 -18.79
CA GLU A 44 3.35 1.74 -17.88
C GLU A 44 3.22 3.09 -18.58
N ARG A 45 4.16 3.45 -19.47
CA ARG A 45 4.07 4.67 -20.28
C ARG A 45 2.84 4.65 -21.19
N LEU A 46 2.57 3.50 -21.84
CA LEU A 46 1.37 3.34 -22.67
C LEU A 46 0.09 3.48 -21.84
N ARG A 47 0.04 2.90 -20.64
CA ARG A 47 -1.11 3.05 -19.74
C ARG A 47 -1.25 4.48 -19.22
N HIS A 48 -0.15 5.12 -18.82
CA HIS A 48 -0.11 6.48 -18.32
C HIS A 48 -0.68 7.48 -19.35
N ALA A 49 -0.28 7.34 -20.62
CA ALA A 49 -0.73 8.20 -21.71
C ALA A 49 -2.25 8.09 -22.02
N ARG A 50 -2.93 7.04 -21.55
CA ARG A 50 -4.38 6.83 -21.77
C ARG A 50 -5.27 7.54 -20.76
N PHE A 51 -4.72 8.09 -19.68
CA PHE A 51 -5.53 8.80 -18.69
C PHE A 51 -5.97 10.16 -19.23
N LEU A 52 -7.29 10.36 -19.31
CA LEU A 52 -7.89 11.64 -19.71
C LEU A 52 -7.92 12.66 -18.57
N ARG A 53 -7.95 12.19 -17.31
CA ARG A 53 -7.99 13.03 -16.12
C ARG A 53 -6.58 13.22 -15.56
N PRO A 54 -6.04 14.45 -15.49
CA PRO A 54 -4.68 14.71 -14.99
C PRO A 54 -4.42 14.12 -13.61
N GLN A 55 -5.38 14.22 -12.69
CA GLN A 55 -5.25 13.66 -11.34
C GLN A 55 -5.07 12.12 -11.37
N ARG A 56 -5.74 11.42 -12.29
CA ARG A 56 -5.58 9.96 -12.41
C ARG A 56 -4.23 9.58 -13.00
N ALA A 57 -3.74 10.35 -13.98
CA ALA A 57 -2.40 10.18 -14.53
C ALA A 57 -1.33 10.35 -13.43
N ARG A 58 -1.47 11.42 -12.63
CA ARG A 58 -0.65 11.70 -11.45
C ARG A 58 -0.66 10.58 -10.42
N GLU A 59 -1.84 10.14 -9.98
CA GLU A 59 -2.00 9.03 -9.02
C GLU A 59 -1.35 7.74 -9.55
N PHE A 60 -1.51 7.45 -10.84
CA PHE A 60 -0.88 6.29 -11.48
C PHE A 60 0.64 6.37 -11.47
N LEU A 61 1.21 7.48 -11.94
CA LEU A 61 2.66 7.71 -11.99
C LEU A 61 3.27 7.57 -10.59
N LEU A 62 2.72 8.29 -9.62
CA LEU A 62 3.20 8.26 -8.24
C LEU A 62 3.05 6.87 -7.61
N GLY A 63 1.98 6.14 -7.91
CA GLY A 63 1.80 4.75 -7.47
C GLY A 63 2.88 3.81 -8.01
N ARG A 64 3.31 3.99 -9.27
CA ARG A 64 4.39 3.19 -9.88
C ARG A 64 5.77 3.51 -9.32
N LEU A 65 6.01 4.76 -8.93
CA LEU A 65 7.25 5.15 -8.27
C LEU A 65 7.29 4.68 -6.83
N LEU A 66 6.17 4.80 -6.11
CA LEU A 66 6.06 4.31 -4.73
C LEU A 66 6.25 2.79 -4.66
N LEU A 67 5.75 2.07 -5.67
CA LEU A 67 6.02 0.63 -5.81
C LEU A 67 7.50 0.32 -6.04
N ARG A 68 8.18 1.06 -6.93
CA ARG A 68 9.64 0.93 -7.13
C ARG A 68 10.42 1.26 -5.86
N HIS A 69 9.99 2.27 -5.11
CA HIS A 69 10.55 2.62 -3.80
C HIS A 69 10.40 1.45 -2.81
N ALA A 70 9.21 0.89 -2.68
CA ALA A 70 8.93 -0.26 -1.81
C ALA A 70 9.80 -1.48 -2.17
N VAL A 71 9.91 -1.81 -3.46
CA VAL A 71 10.78 -2.88 -3.95
C VAL A 71 12.24 -2.61 -3.59
N ARG A 72 12.74 -1.40 -3.86
CA ARG A 72 14.12 -1.02 -3.53
C ARG A 72 14.39 -1.13 -2.04
N TYR A 73 13.44 -0.70 -1.20
CA TYR A 73 13.59 -0.71 0.25
C TYR A 73 13.68 -2.14 0.79
N LEU A 74 12.76 -3.02 0.38
CA LEU A 74 12.70 -4.39 0.91
C LEU A 74 13.72 -5.35 0.28
N LEU A 75 14.05 -5.17 -1.00
CA LEU A 75 14.90 -6.11 -1.76
C LEU A 75 16.26 -5.53 -2.15
N GLY A 76 16.51 -4.26 -1.80
CA GLY A 76 17.76 -3.57 -2.06
C GLY A 76 17.87 -2.90 -3.45
N PRO A 77 18.95 -2.14 -3.70
CA PRO A 77 19.12 -1.32 -4.91
C PRO A 77 19.11 -2.10 -6.23
N ALA A 78 19.65 -3.32 -6.23
CA ALA A 78 19.69 -4.17 -7.41
C ALA A 78 18.27 -4.57 -7.89
N ALA A 79 17.32 -4.66 -6.95
CA ALA A 79 15.93 -5.01 -7.23
C ALA A 79 15.13 -3.88 -7.87
N ALA A 80 15.59 -2.63 -7.79
CA ALA A 80 14.79 -1.48 -8.25
C ALA A 80 14.57 -1.43 -9.77
N ARG A 81 15.31 -2.24 -10.54
CA ARG A 81 15.10 -2.44 -11.99
C ARG A 81 14.09 -3.56 -12.24
N ILE A 82 12.88 -3.40 -11.70
CA ILE A 82 11.74 -4.28 -12.00
C ILE A 82 11.17 -4.00 -13.38
N ALA A 83 10.66 -5.04 -14.04
CA ALA A 83 9.72 -4.88 -15.13
C ALA A 83 8.30 -5.01 -14.58
N ILE A 84 7.42 -4.10 -14.98
CA ILE A 84 6.02 -4.07 -14.56
C ILE A 84 5.14 -4.30 -15.77
N ALA A 85 4.40 -5.41 -15.75
CA ALA A 85 3.42 -5.74 -16.79
C ALA A 85 2.02 -5.31 -16.32
N GLU A 86 1.34 -4.53 -17.16
CA GLU A 86 0.03 -3.97 -16.85
C GLU A 86 -1.07 -4.99 -17.12
N ARG A 87 -2.05 -5.06 -16.21
CA ARG A 87 -3.17 -6.01 -16.33
C ARG A 87 -4.49 -5.29 -16.21
N GLU A 88 -5.43 -5.66 -17.07
CA GLU A 88 -6.78 -5.11 -17.02
C GLU A 88 -7.47 -5.55 -15.73
N ARG A 89 -7.94 -4.55 -14.96
CA ARG A 89 -8.70 -4.70 -13.70
C ARG A 89 -8.01 -5.54 -12.62
N GLN A 90 -6.68 -5.65 -12.67
CA GLN A 90 -5.89 -6.42 -11.71
C GLN A 90 -4.64 -5.66 -11.29
N ALA A 91 -4.02 -6.06 -10.18
CA ALA A 91 -2.70 -5.58 -9.81
C ALA A 91 -1.68 -5.92 -10.92
N PRO A 92 -0.71 -5.02 -11.17
CA PRO A 92 0.32 -5.30 -12.17
C PRO A 92 1.18 -6.48 -11.73
N LEU A 93 1.77 -7.20 -12.70
CA LEU A 93 2.74 -8.25 -12.40
C LEU A 93 4.15 -7.68 -12.37
N LEU A 94 4.94 -8.10 -11.40
CA LEU A 94 6.34 -7.72 -11.29
C LEU A 94 7.22 -8.86 -11.76
N SER A 95 8.24 -8.51 -12.54
CA SER A 95 9.37 -9.39 -12.84
C SER A 95 10.63 -8.77 -12.27
N PHE A 96 11.51 -9.61 -11.75
CA PHE A 96 12.73 -9.21 -11.05
C PHE A 96 13.97 -9.75 -11.79
N PRO A 97 14.40 -9.13 -12.92
CA PRO A 97 15.49 -9.66 -13.76
C PRO A 97 16.83 -9.79 -13.04
N ALA A 98 17.02 -9.06 -11.93
CA ALA A 98 18.24 -9.11 -11.14
C ALA A 98 18.35 -10.36 -10.25
N PHE A 99 17.30 -11.17 -10.13
CA PHE A 99 17.25 -12.36 -9.29
C PHE A 99 17.06 -13.63 -10.12
N PRO A 100 17.72 -14.75 -9.76
CA PRO A 100 17.54 -16.03 -10.44
C PRO A 100 16.14 -16.63 -10.23
N PHE A 101 15.52 -16.30 -9.10
CA PHE A 101 14.15 -16.69 -8.75
C PHE A 101 13.39 -15.46 -8.29
N ALA A 102 12.07 -15.46 -8.48
CA ALA A 102 11.22 -14.38 -7.99
C ALA A 102 11.34 -14.34 -6.45
N PRO A 103 11.73 -13.20 -5.86
CA PRO A 103 11.73 -13.05 -4.41
C PRO A 103 10.30 -13.07 -3.88
N ASP A 104 10.14 -13.47 -2.62
CA ASP A 104 8.88 -13.31 -1.91
C ASP A 104 8.64 -11.82 -1.66
N PHE A 105 7.87 -11.21 -2.56
CA PHE A 105 7.50 -9.81 -2.51
C PHE A 105 6.04 -9.67 -2.92
N HIS A 106 5.24 -9.18 -1.99
CA HIS A 106 3.82 -8.94 -2.16
C HIS A 106 3.54 -7.46 -1.98
N PHE A 107 2.55 -6.94 -2.71
CA PHE A 107 2.17 -5.55 -2.57
C PHE A 107 0.69 -5.32 -2.86
N SER A 108 0.18 -4.20 -2.36
CA SER A 108 -1.14 -3.68 -2.72
C SER A 108 -1.07 -2.16 -2.82
N LEU A 109 -1.63 -1.62 -3.90
CA LEU A 109 -1.69 -0.18 -4.16
C LEU A 109 -3.11 0.33 -3.91
N SER A 110 -3.22 1.51 -3.30
CA SER A 110 -4.47 2.27 -3.29
C SER A 110 -4.20 3.76 -3.41
N HIS A 111 -5.19 4.51 -3.89
CA HIS A 111 -5.11 5.96 -3.98
C HIS A 111 -6.49 6.59 -3.72
N SER A 112 -6.53 7.72 -3.03
CA SER A 112 -7.79 8.45 -2.82
C SER A 112 -7.51 9.94 -2.73
N ARG A 113 -7.97 10.68 -3.75
CA ARG A 113 -7.91 12.15 -3.84
C ARG A 113 -6.50 12.68 -3.56
N GLY A 114 -5.56 12.33 -4.43
CA GLY A 114 -4.17 12.81 -4.33
C GLY A 114 -3.31 12.05 -3.33
N TRP A 115 -3.88 11.25 -2.43
CA TRP A 115 -3.11 10.29 -1.65
C TRP A 115 -2.79 9.04 -2.44
N ILE A 116 -1.56 8.57 -2.31
CA ILE A 116 -1.06 7.33 -2.89
C ILE A 116 -0.52 6.49 -1.74
N ALA A 117 -0.87 5.21 -1.73
CA ALA A 117 -0.39 4.27 -0.76
C ALA A 117 0.10 2.98 -1.42
N CYS A 118 1.19 2.45 -0.86
CA CYS A 118 1.74 1.16 -1.22
C CYS A 118 1.98 0.38 0.06
N LEU A 119 1.27 -0.72 0.22
CA LEU A 119 1.58 -1.72 1.23
C LEU A 119 2.46 -2.78 0.56
N ALA A 120 3.61 -3.11 1.14
CA ALA A 120 4.41 -4.25 0.71
C ALA A 120 4.74 -5.18 1.87
N SER A 121 4.91 -6.46 1.57
CA SER A 121 5.20 -7.53 2.52
C SER A 121 6.17 -8.52 1.90
N ALA A 122 7.14 -8.97 2.69
CA ALA A 122 8.09 -10.02 2.31
C ALA A 122 7.65 -11.41 2.77
N VAL A 123 6.52 -11.52 3.48
CA VAL A 123 6.12 -12.77 4.15
C VAL A 123 4.80 -13.34 3.64
N CYS A 124 3.91 -12.51 3.10
CA CYS A 124 2.59 -12.97 2.66
C CYS A 124 1.87 -11.98 1.74
N ALA A 125 0.87 -12.46 1.02
CA ALA A 125 -0.02 -11.60 0.24
C ALA A 125 -0.77 -10.61 1.14
N VAL A 126 -0.93 -9.39 0.63
CA VAL A 126 -1.55 -8.26 1.32
C VAL A 126 -2.55 -7.55 0.41
N GLY A 127 -3.53 -6.90 1.04
CA GLY A 127 -4.53 -6.05 0.40
C GLY A 127 -4.67 -4.73 1.16
N LEU A 128 -4.83 -3.63 0.44
CA LEU A 128 -4.86 -2.28 0.99
C LEU A 128 -5.97 -1.46 0.36
N ASP A 129 -6.72 -0.74 1.17
CA ASP A 129 -7.58 0.33 0.69
C ASP A 129 -7.51 1.60 1.54
N ILE A 130 -7.57 2.77 0.88
CA ILE A 130 -7.50 4.07 1.52
C ILE A 130 -8.64 4.96 1.03
N GLU A 131 -9.23 5.75 1.91
CA GLU A 131 -10.22 6.77 1.55
C GLU A 131 -9.95 8.08 2.28
N ASN A 132 -9.97 9.20 1.56
CA ASN A 132 -9.75 10.53 2.13
C ASN A 132 -10.93 11.00 2.99
N ARG A 133 -10.64 11.41 4.23
CA ARG A 133 -11.63 11.83 5.23
C ARG A 133 -12.32 13.15 4.92
N ALA A 134 -11.67 14.07 4.22
CA ALA A 134 -12.15 15.43 4.04
C ALA A 134 -13.39 15.53 3.13
N HIS A 135 -13.73 14.46 2.41
CA HIS A 135 -14.83 14.47 1.47
C HIS A 135 -15.59 13.15 1.56
N ALA A 136 -16.51 13.10 2.54
CA ALA A 136 -17.44 12.00 2.67
C ALA A 136 -18.20 11.82 1.35
N ARG A 137 -18.18 10.60 0.80
CA ARG A 137 -19.13 10.22 -0.23
C ARG A 137 -20.52 10.13 0.40
N ASP A 138 -21.56 10.04 -0.42
CA ASP A 138 -22.88 9.65 0.10
C ASP A 138 -22.79 8.22 0.64
N ALA A 139 -22.53 8.14 1.95
CA ALA A 139 -22.30 6.88 2.65
C ALA A 139 -23.58 6.04 2.67
N GLU A 140 -24.75 6.67 2.60
CA GLU A 140 -26.03 5.98 2.63
C GLU A 140 -26.32 5.29 1.29
N GLU A 141 -26.15 6.02 0.18
CA GLU A 141 -26.28 5.45 -1.17
C GLU A 141 -25.27 4.32 -1.41
N LEU A 142 -24.00 4.54 -1.05
CA LEU A 142 -22.96 3.51 -1.20
C LEU A 142 -23.20 2.31 -0.30
N SER A 143 -23.72 2.51 0.92
CA SER A 143 -24.06 1.39 1.81
C SER A 143 -25.12 0.48 1.21
N ALA A 144 -26.14 1.06 0.56
CA ALA A 144 -27.21 0.30 -0.07
C ALA A 144 -26.71 -0.60 -1.20
N ALA A 145 -25.72 -0.12 -1.97
CA ALA A 145 -25.15 -0.84 -3.11
C ALA A 145 -24.06 -1.86 -2.70
N ALA A 146 -23.28 -1.59 -1.65
CA ALA A 146 -22.07 -2.35 -1.33
C ALA A 146 -22.22 -3.36 -0.19
N PHE A 147 -23.16 -3.13 0.75
CA PHE A 147 -23.25 -3.91 1.98
C PHE A 147 -24.48 -4.80 2.00
N ASP A 148 -24.38 -5.96 2.65
CA ASP A 148 -25.52 -6.83 2.89
C ASP A 148 -26.44 -6.32 4.03
N ASP A 149 -27.57 -6.99 4.25
CA ASP A 149 -28.52 -6.59 5.30
C ASP A 149 -27.90 -6.57 6.70
N VAL A 150 -27.01 -7.51 7.01
CA VAL A 150 -26.38 -7.60 8.34
C VAL A 150 -25.45 -6.42 8.56
N GLN A 151 -24.63 -6.09 7.57
CA GLN A 151 -23.72 -4.95 7.59
C GLN A 151 -24.48 -3.61 7.66
N ARG A 152 -25.57 -3.48 6.90
CA ARG A 152 -26.44 -2.29 6.95
C ARG A 152 -27.12 -2.11 8.30
N GLN A 153 -27.65 -3.19 8.88
CA GLN A 153 -28.24 -3.17 10.22
C GLN A 153 -27.20 -2.82 11.29
N TRP A 154 -25.99 -3.38 11.19
CA TRP A 154 -24.88 -3.03 12.06
C TRP A 154 -24.54 -1.54 11.99
N LEU A 155 -24.42 -0.98 10.78
CA LEU A 155 -24.19 0.46 10.58
C LEU A 155 -25.32 1.32 11.16
N ALA A 156 -26.58 0.93 10.91
CA ALA A 156 -27.75 1.65 11.41
C ALA A 156 -27.81 1.64 12.95
N GLY A 157 -27.32 0.57 13.58
CA GLY A 157 -27.22 0.43 15.03
C GLY A 157 -26.11 1.24 15.70
N LEU A 158 -25.18 1.84 14.94
CA LEU A 158 -24.16 2.72 15.49
C LEU A 158 -24.71 4.11 15.82
N ASP A 159 -24.10 4.75 16.82
CA ASP A 159 -24.28 6.17 17.11
C ASP A 159 -24.11 6.99 15.82
N PRO A 160 -24.98 7.98 15.52
CA PRO A 160 -24.90 8.77 14.30
C PRO A 160 -23.50 9.34 14.01
N GLN A 161 -22.78 9.77 15.04
CA GLN A 161 -21.42 10.31 14.95
C GLN A 161 -20.38 9.25 14.53
N ARG A 162 -20.66 7.97 14.76
CA ARG A 162 -19.78 6.83 14.43
C ARG A 162 -20.12 6.19 13.10
N ARG A 163 -21.31 6.44 12.54
CA ARG A 163 -21.78 5.81 11.28
C ARG A 163 -20.83 6.03 10.12
N THR A 164 -20.35 7.26 9.89
CA THR A 164 -19.39 7.54 8.80
C THR A 164 -18.08 6.77 8.98
N THR A 165 -17.54 6.73 10.21
CA THR A 165 -16.34 5.94 10.47
C THR A 165 -16.60 4.44 10.32
N GLY A 166 -17.77 3.95 10.76
CA GLY A 166 -18.21 2.57 10.56
C GLY A 166 -18.35 2.19 9.09
N PHE A 167 -18.91 3.09 8.28
CA PHE A 167 -19.04 2.92 6.82
C PHE A 167 -17.69 2.69 6.18
N TYR A 168 -16.75 3.62 6.39
CA TYR A 168 -15.41 3.49 5.81
C TYR A 168 -14.63 2.31 6.37
N ARG A 169 -14.93 1.88 7.61
CA ARG A 169 -14.36 0.65 8.15
C ARG A 169 -14.78 -0.58 7.35
N LEU A 170 -16.07 -0.72 7.06
CA LEU A 170 -16.59 -1.82 6.25
C LEU A 170 -16.10 -1.73 4.80
N TRP A 171 -16.22 -0.55 4.20
CA TRP A 171 -15.82 -0.29 2.81
C TRP A 171 -14.36 -0.68 2.57
N ASN A 172 -13.44 -0.09 3.34
CA ASN A 172 -12.02 -0.34 3.14
C ASN A 172 -11.64 -1.79 3.43
N ASN A 173 -12.31 -2.46 4.38
CA ASN A 173 -12.08 -3.87 4.65
C ASN A 173 -12.48 -4.75 3.47
N GLN A 174 -13.65 -4.49 2.85
CA GLN A 174 -14.10 -5.25 1.69
C GLN A 174 -13.21 -5.02 0.46
N GLU A 175 -12.82 -3.78 0.19
CA GLU A 175 -11.92 -3.43 -0.91
C GLU A 175 -10.50 -4.00 -0.69
N ALA A 176 -9.96 -3.88 0.53
CA ALA A 176 -8.67 -4.47 0.89
C ALA A 176 -8.72 -6.00 0.75
N LEU A 177 -9.80 -6.64 1.20
CA LEU A 177 -9.97 -8.09 1.06
C LEU A 177 -10.11 -8.50 -0.41
N CYS A 178 -10.84 -7.74 -1.23
CA CYS A 178 -10.94 -7.97 -2.67
C CYS A 178 -9.55 -7.93 -3.33
N LYS A 179 -8.74 -6.92 -3.00
CA LYS A 179 -7.36 -6.79 -3.49
C LYS A 179 -6.45 -7.91 -3.00
N LEU A 180 -6.59 -8.34 -1.74
CA LEU A 180 -5.86 -9.49 -1.21
C LEU A 180 -6.18 -10.75 -2.02
N HIS A 181 -7.46 -11.03 -2.29
CA HIS A 181 -7.85 -12.17 -3.12
C HIS A 181 -7.31 -12.08 -4.55
N GLY A 182 -7.32 -10.89 -5.15
CA GLY A 182 -6.74 -10.67 -6.48
C GLY A 182 -5.22 -10.87 -6.55
N ASN A 183 -4.54 -10.78 -5.41
CA ASN A 183 -3.10 -10.97 -5.27
C ASN A 183 -2.70 -12.42 -4.98
N LEU A 184 -3.65 -13.29 -4.65
CA LEU A 184 -3.39 -14.71 -4.41
C LEU A 184 -3.47 -15.54 -5.69
N PRO A 185 -2.80 -16.71 -5.73
CA PRO A 185 -2.99 -17.66 -6.81
C PRO A 185 -4.47 -18.06 -6.97
N ARG A 186 -4.90 -18.33 -8.20
CA ARG A 186 -6.29 -18.74 -8.45
C ARG A 186 -6.64 -20.00 -7.66
N GLY A 187 -7.78 -19.95 -6.97
CA GLY A 187 -8.26 -21.07 -6.15
C GLY A 187 -7.67 -21.12 -4.74
N SER A 188 -6.66 -20.30 -4.44
CA SER A 188 -6.18 -20.11 -3.08
C SER A 188 -7.21 -19.31 -2.28
N LYS A 189 -7.53 -19.80 -1.08
CA LYS A 189 -8.19 -19.00 -0.05
C LYS A 189 -7.10 -18.56 0.93
N PRO A 190 -7.02 -17.29 1.35
CA PRO A 190 -6.11 -16.93 2.40
C PRO A 190 -6.38 -17.79 3.65
N VAL A 191 -5.35 -18.07 4.45
CA VAL A 191 -5.53 -18.87 5.66
C VAL A 191 -6.27 -17.99 6.65
N SER A 192 -7.56 -18.27 6.86
CA SER A 192 -8.31 -17.62 7.94
C SER A 192 -7.59 -17.93 9.25
N CYS A 193 -7.19 -16.90 10.02
CA CYS A 193 -6.95 -17.14 11.43
C CYS A 193 -8.32 -17.51 12.03
N GLY A 194 -8.36 -18.27 13.13
CA GLY A 194 -9.61 -18.86 13.65
C GLY A 194 -10.75 -17.86 13.98
N THR A 195 -10.51 -16.56 13.81
CA THR A 195 -11.47 -15.45 13.98
C THR A 195 -11.81 -14.69 12.68
N GLY A 196 -11.25 -15.04 11.52
CA GLY A 196 -11.46 -14.37 10.23
C GLY A 196 -10.16 -14.03 9.49
N TRP A 197 -10.23 -13.17 8.47
CA TRP A 197 -9.06 -12.57 7.81
C TRP A 197 -8.31 -11.66 8.79
N ASN A 198 -6.98 -11.52 8.67
CA ASN A 198 -6.23 -10.52 9.44
C ASN A 198 -6.45 -9.13 8.84
N CYS A 199 -7.67 -8.60 8.98
CA CYS A 199 -8.04 -7.27 8.54
C CYS A 199 -8.04 -6.31 9.73
N PHE A 200 -7.33 -5.20 9.61
CA PHE A 200 -7.24 -4.18 10.65
C PHE A 200 -7.20 -2.79 10.04
N HIS A 201 -7.45 -1.79 10.90
CA HIS A 201 -7.46 -0.38 10.52
C HIS A 201 -6.20 0.31 11.01
N VAL A 202 -5.68 1.22 10.19
CA VAL A 202 -4.59 2.11 10.58
C VAL A 202 -5.17 3.48 10.89
N ASP A 203 -4.89 3.98 12.10
CA ASP A 203 -5.30 5.31 12.50
C ASP A 203 -4.50 6.37 11.73
N HIS A 204 -5.22 7.26 11.05
CA HIS A 204 -4.62 8.36 10.31
C HIS A 204 -5.55 9.58 10.30
N PRO A 205 -5.04 10.81 10.51
CA PRO A 205 -5.87 12.00 10.64
C PRO A 205 -6.59 12.40 9.34
N ARG A 206 -6.05 12.00 8.18
CA ARG A 206 -6.59 12.39 6.86
C ARG A 206 -7.18 11.23 6.05
N LEU A 207 -6.99 9.99 6.51
CA LEU A 207 -7.35 8.78 5.75
C LEU A 207 -8.13 7.80 6.63
N HIS A 208 -9.08 7.11 6.03
CA HIS A 208 -9.48 5.77 6.45
C HIS A 208 -8.56 4.79 5.73
N ILE A 209 -8.01 3.81 6.44
CA ILE A 209 -7.04 2.87 5.90
C ILE A 209 -7.42 1.47 6.39
N GLY A 210 -7.79 0.60 5.44
CA GLY A 210 -8.05 -0.81 5.69
C GLY A 210 -6.91 -1.65 5.12
N VAL A 211 -6.41 -2.57 5.94
CA VAL A 211 -5.35 -3.52 5.57
C VAL A 211 -5.89 -4.91 5.79
N CYS A 212 -5.60 -5.83 4.87
CA CYS A 212 -5.82 -7.27 5.04
C CYS A 212 -4.56 -8.03 4.67
N ALA A 213 -4.18 -9.03 5.47
CA ALA A 213 -3.04 -9.90 5.22
C ALA A 213 -3.45 -11.38 5.22
N ALA A 214 -2.79 -12.19 4.37
CA ALA A 214 -3.08 -13.63 4.25
C ALA A 214 -2.70 -14.45 5.49
N GLN A 215 -1.89 -13.88 6.38
CA GLN A 215 -1.51 -14.43 7.68
C GLN A 215 -1.24 -13.28 8.66
N GLU A 216 -1.05 -13.59 9.95
CA GLU A 216 -0.72 -12.60 10.97
C GLU A 216 0.66 -11.97 10.68
N LEU A 217 0.77 -10.66 10.84
CA LEU A 217 2.01 -9.92 10.63
C LEU A 217 2.71 -9.73 11.98
N ALA A 218 3.94 -10.22 12.10
CA ALA A 218 4.74 -10.05 13.33
C ALA A 218 5.14 -8.59 13.60
N SER A 219 5.19 -7.77 12.54
CA SER A 219 5.47 -6.33 12.60
C SER A 219 4.87 -5.62 11.39
N PHE A 220 4.49 -4.35 11.57
CA PHE A 220 3.85 -3.53 10.55
C PHE A 220 4.18 -2.06 10.79
N ASP A 221 4.84 -1.44 9.81
CA ASP A 221 5.22 -0.02 9.89
C ASP A 221 4.39 0.84 8.94
N VAL A 222 4.18 2.09 9.33
CA VAL A 222 3.52 3.12 8.51
C VAL A 222 4.48 4.28 8.32
N VAL A 223 4.75 4.62 7.07
CA VAL A 223 5.72 5.66 6.70
C VAL A 223 5.03 6.69 5.79
N GLU A 224 4.76 7.90 6.31
CA GLU A 224 4.35 9.03 5.47
C GLU A 224 5.60 9.68 4.85
N LEU A 225 5.76 9.55 3.54
CA LEU A 225 6.85 10.16 2.81
C LEU A 225 6.53 11.63 2.52
N PRO A 226 7.44 12.57 2.84
CA PRO A 226 7.27 13.97 2.47
C PRO A 226 7.44 14.17 0.96
N ASP A 227 8.24 13.33 0.31
CA ASP A 227 8.61 13.38 -1.11
C ASP A 227 9.05 11.98 -1.60
N LEU A 228 9.13 11.79 -2.92
CA LEU A 228 9.73 10.63 -3.56
C LEU A 228 11.04 11.03 -4.23
N HIS A 229 12.12 10.32 -3.90
CA HIS A 229 13.39 10.49 -4.60
C HIS A 229 13.48 9.53 -5.78
N PRO A 230 14.04 9.98 -6.92
CA PRO A 230 14.36 9.09 -8.03
C PRO A 230 15.17 7.89 -7.55
N VAL A 231 14.92 6.72 -8.16
CA VAL A 231 15.61 5.46 -7.84
C VAL A 231 17.14 5.57 -7.91
N GLN A 232 17.66 6.57 -8.64
CA GLN A 232 19.09 6.81 -8.84
C GLN A 232 19.78 7.53 -7.66
N ASP A 233 19.05 8.26 -6.81
CA ASP A 233 19.64 9.23 -5.85
C ASP A 233 19.63 8.80 -4.37
N LEU A 234 19.03 7.65 -4.03
CA LEU A 234 18.84 7.22 -2.63
C LEU A 234 20.07 6.50 -2.04
N ARG A 235 21.22 7.17 -1.94
CA ARG A 235 22.36 6.64 -1.17
C ARG A 235 22.28 6.93 0.34
N ASP A 236 21.53 7.94 0.78
CA ASP A 236 21.54 8.34 2.20
C ASP A 236 20.19 8.91 2.65
N ILE A 237 19.23 8.06 3.05
CA ILE A 237 18.11 8.51 3.89
C ILE A 237 18.07 7.63 5.13
N SER A 238 18.73 8.10 6.19
CA SER A 238 18.49 7.64 7.55
C SER A 238 17.11 8.11 7.98
N ILE A 239 16.20 7.15 8.22
CA ILE A 239 14.87 7.44 8.74
C ILE A 239 15.03 7.76 10.24
N SER A 240 14.69 9.00 10.63
CA SER A 240 14.50 9.35 12.03
C SER A 240 13.14 8.83 12.47
N THR A 241 13.11 7.73 13.20
CA THR A 241 11.93 7.26 13.93
C THR A 241 11.53 8.30 14.98
N ARG A 242 10.23 8.60 15.06
CA ARG A 242 9.58 9.28 16.19
C ARG A 242 8.48 8.37 16.70
#